data_AF-A0A929CIZ8-F1
#
_entry.id   AF-A0A929CIZ8-F1
#
_cell.length_a   1.000
_cell.length_b   1.000
_cell.length_c   1.000
_cell.angle_alpha   90.00
_cell.angle_beta   90.00
_cell.angle_gamma   90.00
#
_symmetry.space_group_name_H-M   'P 1'
#
loop_
_entity.id
_entity.type
_entity.pdbx_description
1 polymer ?
#
loop_
_entity_poly.entity_id
_entity_poly.type
_entity_poly.pdbx_seq_one_letter_code
_entity_poly.pdbx_strand_id
1 'polypeptide(L)'
;MKKKLGLFNRIMYWINLVVAFLLVVSFVLPFIPPKSFPTISLLSLVVSPLIILNLLFVLYWLLKLKRKIVYSLTLLVIAHFHFGSFFQYSSDENISETENSLTILSFNVRLFNAYEEKPQPKVVAETFSNIITTQHPDVVCIQEYYAKNEVDFSAYPYQYIYFRGKAELG
;
A
#
# COMPACT_ATOMS: atom_id res chain seq x y z
N MET A 1 40.63 22.53 12.02
CA MET A 1 39.75 23.69 11.71
C MET A 1 38.37 23.20 11.27
N LYS A 2 37.30 23.45 12.05
CA LYS A 2 35.92 23.15 11.61
C LYS A 2 35.53 24.16 10.52
N LYS A 3 35.59 23.78 9.24
CA LYS A 3 35.03 24.60 8.14
C LYS A 3 33.56 24.88 8.47
N LYS A 4 33.20 26.14 8.71
CA LYS A 4 31.81 26.56 8.90
C LYS A 4 31.00 26.10 7.69
N LEU A 5 29.85 25.46 7.92
CA LEU A 5 28.95 25.08 6.83
C LEU A 5 28.51 26.36 6.10
N GLY A 6 28.75 26.44 4.79
CA GLY A 6 28.14 27.49 3.97
C GLY A 6 26.62 27.50 4.10
N LEU A 7 25.99 28.67 3.91
CA LEU A 7 24.56 28.92 4.15
C LEU A 7 23.65 27.82 3.58
N PHE A 8 23.89 27.42 2.33
CA PHE A 8 23.16 26.33 1.68
C PHE A 8 23.22 24.99 2.42
N ASN A 9 24.39 24.59 2.93
CA ASN A 9 24.51 23.36 3.71
C ASN A 9 23.79 23.48 5.06
N ARG A 10 23.67 24.68 5.63
CA ARG A 10 22.95 24.92 6.89
C ARG A 10 21.44 24.77 6.68
N ILE A 11 20.91 25.31 5.58
CA ILE A 11 19.52 25.13 5.17
C ILE A 11 19.23 23.64 4.93
N MET A 12 20.07 22.96 4.12
CA MET A 12 19.90 21.53 3.86
C MET A 12 19.96 20.66 5.13
N TYR A 13 20.77 21.05 6.11
CA TYR A 13 20.80 20.36 7.40
C TYR A 13 19.52 20.54 8.20
N TRP A 14 18.96 21.76 8.21
CA TRP A 14 17.68 22.02 8.87
C TRP A 14 16.55 21.23 8.23
N ILE A 15 16.48 21.22 6.89
CA ILE A 15 15.49 20.42 6.17
C ILE A 15 15.66 18.93 6.51
N ASN A 16 16.89 18.41 6.50
CA ASN A 16 17.15 17.03 6.90
C ASN A 16 16.63 16.72 8.31
N LEU A 17 16.84 17.63 9.27
CA LEU A 17 16.39 17.45 10.64
C LEU A 17 14.87 17.45 10.76
N VAL A 18 14.17 18.32 10.01
CA VAL A 18 12.69 18.32 9.97
C VAL A 18 12.17 17.02 9.36
N VAL A 19 12.76 16.57 8.25
CA VAL A 19 12.36 15.33 7.57
C VAL A 19 12.62 14.10 8.44
N ALA A 20 13.76 14.05 9.11
CA ALA A 20 14.10 13.03 10.09
C ALA A 20 13.09 13.01 11.25
N PHE A 21 12.73 14.19 11.78
CA PHE A 21 11.74 14.31 12.85
C PHE A 21 10.36 13.81 12.41
N LEU A 22 9.90 14.19 11.22
CA LEU A 22 8.61 13.72 10.69
C LEU A 22 8.56 12.20 10.52
N LEU A 23 9.68 11.58 10.09
CA LEU A 23 9.78 10.12 10.01
C LEU A 23 9.71 9.45 11.40
N VAL A 24 10.31 10.07 12.43
CA VAL A 24 10.18 9.55 13.81
C VAL A 24 8.74 9.63 14.30
N VAL A 25 8.06 10.76 14.06
CA VAL A 25 6.63 10.89 14.40
C VAL A 25 5.80 9.82 13.70
N SER A 26 6.16 9.46 12.46
CA SER A 26 5.42 8.47 11.71
C SER A 26 5.49 7.05 12.26
N PHE A 27 6.50 6.71 13.06
CA PHE A 27 6.59 5.40 13.73
C PHE A 27 5.52 5.20 14.80
N VAL A 28 4.92 6.28 15.31
CA VAL A 28 3.86 6.19 16.34
C VAL A 28 2.47 6.07 15.72
N LEU A 29 2.31 6.49 14.46
CA LEU A 29 1.01 6.55 13.78
C LEU A 29 0.27 5.21 13.71
N PRO A 30 0.91 4.05 13.49
CA PRO A 30 0.21 2.76 13.48
C PRO A 30 -0.52 2.44 14.79
N PHE A 31 -0.12 3.07 15.90
CA PHE A 31 -0.69 2.86 17.24
C PHE A 31 -1.75 3.91 17.62
N ILE A 32 -2.02 4.89 16.75
CA ILE A 32 -2.97 5.97 17.02
C ILE A 32 -4.24 5.75 16.18
N PRO A 33 -5.43 5.63 16.81
CA PRO A 33 -6.69 5.56 16.06
C PRO A 33 -6.90 6.82 15.21
N PRO A 34 -7.08 6.70 13.88
CA PRO A 34 -7.24 7.86 13.01
C PRO A 34 -8.45 8.74 13.33
N LYS A 35 -9.47 8.14 13.94
CA LYS A 35 -10.67 8.86 14.41
C LYS A 35 -10.36 9.93 15.45
N SER A 36 -9.31 9.73 16.27
CA SER A 36 -8.94 10.67 17.33
C SER A 36 -8.08 11.82 16.80
N PHE A 37 -7.24 11.58 15.80
CA PHE A 37 -6.31 12.58 15.25
C PHE A 37 -6.21 12.53 13.71
N PRO A 38 -7.27 12.91 12.97
CA PRO A 38 -7.33 12.73 11.52
C PRO A 38 -6.19 13.46 10.78
N THR A 39 -5.86 14.68 11.20
CA THR A 39 -4.80 15.49 10.57
C THR A 39 -3.42 14.85 10.74
N ILE A 40 -3.15 14.26 11.90
CA ILE A 40 -1.87 13.59 12.17
C ILE A 40 -1.82 12.26 11.42
N SER A 41 -2.95 11.57 11.25
CA SER A 41 -3.02 10.36 10.44
C SER A 41 -2.73 10.60 8.96
N LEU A 42 -2.96 11.79 8.40
CA LEU A 42 -2.53 12.11 7.03
C LEU A 42 -1.01 11.98 6.84
N LEU A 43 -0.21 12.11 7.91
CA LEU A 43 1.22 11.90 7.87
C LEU A 43 1.59 10.45 7.48
N SER A 44 0.71 9.48 7.75
CA SER A 44 0.93 8.07 7.39
C SER A 44 1.00 7.87 5.88
N LEU A 45 0.24 8.67 5.11
CA LEU A 45 0.26 8.66 3.65
C LEU A 45 1.61 9.09 3.08
N VAL A 46 2.32 9.96 3.82
CA VAL A 46 3.57 10.58 3.38
C VAL A 46 4.81 9.85 3.88
N VAL A 47 4.67 8.71 4.57
CA VAL A 47 5.78 7.92 5.11
C VAL A 47 6.74 7.44 4.02
N SER A 48 6.22 6.86 2.93
CA SER A 48 7.06 6.39 1.82
C SER A 48 7.87 7.55 1.19
N PRO A 49 7.26 8.72 0.88
CA PRO A 49 8.02 9.91 0.51
C PRO A 49 9.08 10.36 1.55
N LEU A 50 8.78 10.31 2.86
CA LEU A 50 9.73 10.69 3.92
C LEU A 50 10.95 9.76 3.97
N ILE A 51 10.76 8.47 3.72
CA ILE A 51 11.83 7.49 3.62
C ILE A 51 12.73 7.78 2.42
N ILE A 52 12.13 8.03 1.25
CA ILE A 52 12.87 8.42 0.04
C ILE A 52 13.68 9.70 0.30
N LEU A 53 13.09 10.69 0.96
CA LEU A 53 13.78 11.94 1.24
C LEU A 53 14.95 11.76 2.24
N ASN A 54 14.78 10.91 3.26
CA ASN A 54 15.89 10.52 4.14
C ASN A 54 17.00 9.79 3.38
N LEU A 55 16.66 8.92 2.41
CA LEU A 55 17.64 8.26 1.55
C LEU A 55 18.41 9.28 0.68
N LEU A 56 17.72 10.25 0.09
CA LEU A 56 18.36 11.35 -0.65
C LEU A 56 19.30 12.17 0.25
N PHE A 57 18.94 12.40 1.52
CA PHE A 57 19.84 13.05 2.47
C PHE A 57 21.05 12.19 2.83
N VAL A 58 20.90 10.87 2.99
CA VAL A 58 22.04 9.96 3.15
C VAL A 58 23.00 10.11 1.97
N LEU A 59 22.50 10.01 0.74
CA LEU A 59 23.31 10.16 -0.47
C LEU A 59 23.99 11.54 -0.55
N TYR A 60 23.25 12.61 -0.28
CA TYR A 60 23.78 13.97 -0.28
C TYR A 60 24.92 14.18 0.72
N TRP A 61 24.78 13.67 1.95
CA TRP A 61 25.81 13.81 2.98
C TRP A 61 26.98 12.84 2.79
N LEU A 62 26.72 11.68 2.18
CA LEU A 62 27.74 10.70 1.77
C LEU A 62 28.67 11.32 0.72
N LEU A 63 28.11 11.91 -0.34
CA LEU A 63 28.88 12.61 -1.39
C LEU A 63 29.69 13.79 -0.85
N LYS A 64 29.21 14.42 0.22
CA LYS A 64 29.94 15.51 0.91
C LYS A 64 30.92 15.03 1.98
N LEU A 65 31.02 13.71 2.23
CA LEU A 65 31.85 13.09 3.27
C LEU A 65 31.64 13.72 4.66
N LYS A 66 30.39 14.05 5.00
CA LYS A 66 30.03 14.68 6.28
C LYS A 66 29.38 13.68 7.22
N ARG A 67 29.76 13.73 8.50
CA ARG A 67 29.18 12.91 9.59
C ARG A 67 27.67 13.08 9.81
N LYS A 68 27.03 14.04 9.14
CA LYS A 68 25.58 14.28 9.18
C LYS A 68 24.75 13.15 8.56
N ILE A 69 25.40 12.24 7.81
CA ILE A 69 24.80 11.03 7.27
C ILE A 69 24.16 10.15 8.35
N VAL A 70 24.71 10.17 9.58
CA VAL A 70 24.31 9.25 10.66
C VAL A 70 22.83 9.40 11.02
N TYR A 71 22.28 10.63 11.04
CA TYR A 71 20.88 10.84 11.43
C TYR A 71 19.90 10.12 10.49
N SER A 72 20.00 10.42 9.20
CA SER A 72 19.10 9.84 8.18
C SER A 72 19.36 8.34 8.02
N LEU A 73 20.62 7.90 8.11
CA LEU A 73 20.98 6.49 7.99
C LEU A 73 20.43 5.67 9.16
N THR A 74 20.61 6.12 10.40
CA THR A 74 20.08 5.43 11.59
C THR A 74 18.56 5.33 11.52
N LEU A 75 17.87 6.40 11.10
CA LEU A 75 16.42 6.37 10.95
C LEU A 75 15.94 5.43 9.84
N LEU A 76 16.66 5.33 8.72
CA LEU A 76 16.32 4.36 7.68
C LEU A 76 16.47 2.92 8.15
N VAL A 77 17.52 2.63 8.93
CA VAL A 77 17.70 1.29 9.53
C VAL A 77 16.54 0.97 10.47
N ILE A 78 16.18 1.90 11.36
CA ILE A 78 15.03 1.71 12.26
C ILE A 78 13.72 1.56 11.47
N ALA A 79 13.51 2.39 10.44
CA ALA A 79 12.32 2.33 9.60
C ALA A 79 12.17 0.98 8.89
N HIS A 80 13.28 0.40 8.42
CA HIS A 80 13.27 -0.93 7.80
C HIS A 80 12.84 -2.03 8.79
N PHE A 81 13.29 -1.99 10.04
CA PHE A 81 12.83 -2.94 11.05
C PHE A 81 11.39 -2.69 11.51
N HIS A 82 10.95 -1.43 11.53
CA HIS A 82 9.61 -1.06 11.99
C HIS A 82 8.51 -1.36 10.96
N PHE A 83 8.74 -1.01 9.70
CA PHE A 83 7.74 -1.17 8.63
C PHE A 83 7.98 -2.43 7.77
N GLY A 84 9.11 -3.13 7.97
CA GLY A 84 9.49 -4.28 7.17
C GLY A 84 10.12 -3.91 5.82
N SER A 85 10.10 -4.85 4.88
CA SER A 85 10.61 -4.60 3.53
C SER A 85 9.62 -3.76 2.72
N PHE A 86 10.06 -2.57 2.31
CA PHE A 86 9.33 -1.74 1.34
C PHE A 86 9.40 -2.29 -0.09
N PHE A 87 10.31 -3.23 -0.33
CA PHE A 87 10.53 -3.82 -1.64
C PHE A 87 10.30 -5.33 -1.57
N GLN A 88 9.33 -5.81 -2.33
CA GLN A 88 9.11 -7.23 -2.53
C GLN A 88 9.67 -7.60 -3.89
N TYR A 89 10.72 -8.42 -3.90
CA TYR A 89 11.22 -9.02 -5.12
C TYR A 89 10.44 -10.31 -5.36
N SER A 90 9.56 -10.33 -6.36
CA SER A 90 8.96 -11.57 -6.83
C SER A 90 10.01 -12.27 -7.69
N SER A 91 10.60 -13.34 -7.17
CA SER A 91 11.30 -14.29 -8.02
C SER A 91 10.26 -15.12 -8.75
N ASP A 92 10.32 -15.14 -10.08
CA ASP A 92 9.73 -16.20 -10.89
C ASP A 92 10.55 -17.47 -10.65
N GLU A 93 10.52 -17.99 -9.42
CA GLU A 93 10.81 -19.40 -9.26
C GLU A 93 9.72 -20.10 -10.05
N ASN A 94 10.13 -20.81 -11.10
CA ASN A 94 9.29 -21.80 -11.76
C ASN A 94 8.98 -22.86 -10.71
N ILE A 95 7.99 -22.57 -9.87
CA ILE A 95 7.33 -23.55 -9.03
C ILE A 95 6.74 -24.48 -10.07
N SER A 96 7.45 -25.58 -10.34
CA SER A 96 7.00 -26.66 -11.20
C SER A 96 5.55 -26.90 -10.86
N GLU A 97 4.65 -26.76 -11.83
CA GLU A 97 3.21 -26.96 -11.67
C GLU A 97 3.00 -28.24 -10.87
N THR A 98 2.79 -28.10 -9.56
CA THR A 98 2.53 -29.24 -8.71
C THR A 98 1.18 -29.76 -9.17
N GLU A 99 1.06 -31.07 -9.41
CA GLU A 99 -0.18 -31.68 -9.95
C GLU A 99 -1.45 -31.33 -9.15
N ASN A 100 -1.29 -30.84 -7.90
CA ASN A 100 -2.34 -30.30 -7.04
C ASN A 100 -2.13 -28.80 -6.74
N SER A 101 -2.09 -27.94 -7.76
CA SER A 101 -2.10 -26.49 -7.56
C SER A 101 -3.55 -25.98 -7.37
N LEU A 102 -3.70 -24.92 -6.59
CA LEU A 102 -4.98 -24.25 -6.36
C LEU A 102 -4.86 -22.79 -6.82
N THR A 103 -5.72 -22.39 -7.75
CA THR A 103 -5.77 -21.03 -8.29
C THR A 103 -6.82 -20.19 -7.55
N ILE A 104 -6.41 -19.04 -7.03
CA ILE A 104 -7.28 -18.15 -6.25
C ILE A 104 -7.31 -16.77 -6.91
N LEU A 105 -8.49 -16.33 -7.32
CA LEU A 105 -8.74 -14.96 -7.78
C LEU A 105 -9.28 -14.12 -6.61
N SER A 106 -8.53 -13.12 -6.15
CA SER A 106 -9.03 -12.11 -5.22
C SER A 106 -9.23 -10.78 -5.93
N PHE A 107 -10.46 -10.25 -5.91
CA PHE A 107 -10.79 -9.04 -6.64
C PHE A 107 -11.78 -8.14 -5.89
N ASN A 108 -11.46 -6.85 -5.79
CA ASN A 108 -12.39 -5.83 -5.32
C ASN A 108 -13.19 -5.32 -6.52
N VAL A 109 -14.50 -5.56 -6.52
CA VAL A 109 -15.41 -5.23 -7.64
C VAL A 109 -16.03 -3.84 -7.53
N ARG A 110 -15.70 -3.05 -6.50
CA ARG A 110 -16.20 -1.69 -6.28
C ARG A 110 -17.74 -1.61 -6.36
N LEU A 111 -18.44 -2.48 -5.63
CA LEU A 111 -19.91 -2.60 -5.65
C LEU A 111 -20.49 -2.80 -7.06
N PHE A 112 -19.72 -3.39 -7.97
CA PHE A 112 -20.06 -3.55 -9.39
C PHE A 112 -20.51 -2.23 -10.05
N ASN A 113 -19.90 -1.11 -9.66
CA ASN A 113 -20.23 0.24 -10.15
C ASN A 113 -21.71 0.65 -9.97
N ALA A 114 -22.43 0.06 -8.99
CA ALA A 114 -23.85 0.33 -8.78
C ALA A 114 -24.20 1.81 -8.50
N TYR A 115 -23.23 2.61 -8.07
CA TYR A 115 -23.39 4.01 -7.66
C TYR A 115 -22.74 5.02 -8.61
N GLU A 116 -22.39 4.63 -9.84
CA GLU A 116 -21.94 5.58 -10.85
C GLU A 116 -23.09 6.46 -11.36
N GLU A 117 -22.77 7.64 -11.92
CA GLU A 117 -23.79 8.56 -12.47
C GLU A 117 -24.64 7.91 -13.57
N LYS A 118 -24.07 6.94 -14.31
CA LYS A 118 -24.71 6.18 -15.37
C LYS A 118 -24.35 4.69 -15.23
N PRO A 119 -25.03 3.95 -14.34
CA PRO A 119 -24.69 2.55 -14.07
C PRO A 119 -24.96 1.68 -15.30
N GLN A 120 -24.01 0.81 -15.62
CA GLN A 120 -24.12 -0.15 -16.73
C GLN A 120 -23.92 -1.58 -16.20
N PRO A 121 -24.89 -2.10 -15.41
CA PRO A 121 -24.72 -3.37 -14.67
C PRO A 121 -24.38 -4.55 -15.59
N LYS A 122 -24.97 -4.60 -16.79
CA LYS A 122 -24.67 -5.62 -17.81
C LYS A 122 -23.22 -5.58 -18.29
N VAL A 123 -22.70 -4.41 -18.61
CA VAL A 123 -21.32 -4.24 -19.10
C VAL A 123 -20.33 -4.64 -18.02
N VAL A 124 -20.59 -4.27 -16.77
CA VAL A 124 -19.78 -4.66 -15.62
C VAL A 124 -19.84 -6.17 -15.42
N ALA A 125 -21.03 -6.76 -15.51
CA ALA A 125 -21.21 -8.20 -15.37
C ALA A 125 -20.50 -9.00 -16.46
N GLU A 126 -20.61 -8.59 -17.72
CA GLU A 126 -19.88 -9.15 -18.86
C GLU A 126 -18.36 -9.03 -18.67
N THR A 127 -17.88 -7.86 -18.26
CA THR A 127 -16.45 -7.62 -18.01
C THR A 127 -15.91 -8.56 -16.93
N PHE A 128 -16.63 -8.70 -15.82
CA PHE A 128 -16.21 -9.56 -14.73
C PHE A 128 -16.33 -11.05 -15.08
N SER A 129 -17.36 -11.43 -15.84
CA SER A 129 -17.52 -12.79 -16.36
C SER A 129 -16.35 -13.16 -17.27
N ASN A 130 -15.94 -12.25 -18.17
CA ASN A 130 -14.77 -12.43 -19.02
C ASN A 130 -13.47 -12.61 -18.23
N ILE A 131 -13.31 -11.91 -17.10
CA ILE A 131 -12.15 -12.09 -16.21
C ILE A 131 -12.15 -13.51 -15.63
N ILE A 132 -13.28 -13.96 -15.08
CA ILE A 132 -13.43 -15.30 -14.51
C ILE A 132 -13.15 -16.37 -15.57
N THR A 133 -13.74 -16.26 -16.76
CA THR A 133 -13.56 -17.24 -17.83
C THR A 133 -12.16 -17.21 -18.42
N THR A 134 -11.45 -16.07 -18.40
CA THR A 134 -10.07 -16.01 -18.92
C THR A 134 -9.08 -16.59 -17.92
N GLN A 135 -9.27 -16.33 -16.63
CA GLN A 135 -8.34 -16.77 -15.58
C GLN A 135 -8.62 -18.19 -15.11
N HIS A 136 -9.85 -18.70 -15.29
CA HIS A 136 -10.31 -20.01 -14.82
C HIS A 136 -9.88 -20.35 -13.37
N PRO A 137 -10.16 -19.47 -12.38
CA PRO A 137 -9.71 -19.72 -11.01
C PRO A 137 -10.58 -20.79 -10.32
N ASP A 138 -9.96 -21.61 -9.47
CA ASP A 138 -10.64 -22.61 -8.64
C ASP A 138 -11.46 -21.97 -7.52
N VAL A 139 -10.95 -20.87 -6.95
CA VAL A 139 -11.61 -20.11 -5.86
C VAL A 139 -11.67 -18.63 -6.22
N VAL A 140 -12.84 -18.00 -6.05
CA VAL A 140 -13.04 -16.56 -6.27
C VAL A 140 -13.38 -15.87 -4.94
N CYS A 141 -12.55 -14.93 -4.55
CA CYS A 141 -12.68 -14.08 -3.37
C CYS A 141 -13.04 -12.65 -3.78
N ILE A 142 -14.27 -12.21 -3.50
CA ILE A 142 -14.77 -10.89 -3.93
C ILE A 142 -14.88 -9.94 -2.74
N GLN A 143 -14.33 -8.73 -2.87
CA GLN A 143 -14.51 -7.63 -1.92
C GLN A 143 -15.45 -6.56 -2.47
N GLU A 144 -16.11 -5.80 -1.58
CA GLU A 144 -17.14 -4.82 -1.95
C GLU A 144 -18.25 -5.45 -2.81
N TYR A 145 -18.71 -6.64 -2.41
CA TYR A 145 -19.77 -7.36 -3.11
C TYR A 145 -21.11 -6.63 -2.94
N TYR A 146 -21.86 -6.50 -4.04
CA TYR A 146 -23.20 -5.93 -4.04
C TYR A 146 -24.22 -7.00 -4.41
N ALA A 147 -25.19 -7.28 -3.53
CA ALA A 147 -26.12 -8.41 -3.71
C ALA A 147 -26.98 -8.34 -4.98
N LYS A 148 -27.21 -7.15 -5.55
CA LYS A 148 -28.05 -6.94 -6.74
C LYS A 148 -27.24 -6.84 -8.03
N ASN A 149 -26.06 -7.45 -8.06
CA ASN A 149 -25.25 -7.53 -9.28
C ASN A 149 -25.88 -8.50 -10.30
N GLU A 150 -25.49 -8.37 -11.56
CA GLU A 150 -25.99 -9.21 -12.66
C GLU A 150 -24.97 -10.27 -13.11
N VAL A 151 -23.91 -10.51 -12.33
CA VAL A 151 -22.89 -11.52 -12.67
C VAL A 151 -23.45 -12.92 -12.44
N ASP A 152 -23.23 -13.81 -13.41
CA ASP A 152 -23.53 -15.23 -13.24
C ASP A 152 -22.37 -15.95 -12.53
N PHE A 153 -22.64 -16.44 -11.33
CA PHE A 153 -21.73 -17.25 -10.52
C PHE A 153 -22.08 -18.74 -10.55
N SER A 154 -22.93 -19.20 -11.47
CA SER A 154 -23.38 -20.60 -11.57
C SER A 154 -22.23 -21.60 -11.72
N ALA A 155 -21.11 -21.18 -12.31
CA ALA A 155 -19.88 -21.98 -12.40
C ALA A 155 -19.26 -22.34 -11.04
N TYR A 156 -19.60 -21.61 -9.97
CA TYR A 156 -19.14 -21.82 -8.60
C TYR A 156 -20.31 -22.27 -7.72
N PRO A 157 -20.56 -23.59 -7.58
CA PRO A 157 -21.72 -24.11 -6.85
C PRO A 157 -21.63 -23.90 -5.33
N TYR A 158 -20.41 -23.74 -4.80
CA TYR A 158 -20.18 -23.48 -3.38
C TYR A 158 -19.93 -21.99 -3.16
N GLN A 159 -20.86 -21.31 -2.49
CA GLN A 159 -20.81 -19.86 -2.27
C GLN A 159 -21.00 -19.53 -0.79
N TYR A 160 -20.21 -18.59 -0.30
CA TYR A 160 -20.37 -18.00 1.02
C TYR A 160 -20.34 -16.48 0.89
N ILE A 161 -21.46 -15.84 1.19
CA ILE A 161 -21.63 -14.38 1.11
C ILE A 161 -21.88 -13.87 2.52
N TYR A 162 -21.03 -12.95 2.98
CA TYR A 162 -21.13 -12.33 4.30
C TYR A 162 -21.19 -10.81 4.18
N PHE A 163 -22.15 -10.20 4.85
CA PHE A 163 -22.27 -8.76 4.99
C PHE A 163 -22.10 -8.33 6.45
N ARG A 164 -21.46 -7.18 6.68
CA ARG A 164 -21.27 -6.65 8.03
C ARG A 164 -22.54 -5.92 8.50
N GLY A 165 -23.35 -6.60 9.31
CA GLY A 165 -24.57 -6.03 9.90
C GLY A 165 -25.80 -6.19 8.99
N LYS A 166 -26.73 -5.21 9.02
CA LYS A 166 -27.98 -5.24 8.22
C LYS A 166 -27.83 -4.65 6.81
N ALA A 167 -26.63 -4.23 6.42
CA ALA A 167 -26.41 -3.66 5.10
C ALA A 167 -26.36 -4.79 4.06
N GLU A 168 -27.14 -4.67 2.97
CA GLU A 168 -26.98 -5.48 1.75
C GLU A 168 -25.85 -4.94 0.84
N LEU A 169 -24.96 -4.15 1.44
CA LEU A 169 -23.85 -3.43 0.83
C LEU A 169 -22.59 -3.79 1.62
N GLY A 170 -21.50 -4.08 0.92
CA GLY A 170 -20.19 -4.39 1.50
C GLY A 170 -19.66 -3.31 2.43
#